data_AF-A0A554MBJ8-F1
#
_entry.id   AF-A0A554MBJ8-F1
#
_cell.length_a   1.000
_cell.length_b   1.000
_cell.length_c   1.000
_cell.angle_alpha   90.00
_cell.angle_beta   90.00
_cell.angle_gamma   90.00
#
_symmetry.space_group_name_H-M   'P 1'
#
loop_
_entity.id
_entity.type
_entity.pdbx_description
1 polymer ?
#
loop_
_entity_poly.entity_id
_entity_poly.type
_entity_poly.pdbx_seq_one_letter_code
_entity_poly.pdbx_strand_id
1 'polypeptide(L)'
;MNGHLKFGLSSSVLDEFHLDLNDGVLDGRYFIETVTVPASKSTDTLSANFLASGINYILKARGTANAGDNIEFDAKYSFRTGSSVTWTDSVSNYEGYGPTLLDLFYNGSTPWGVFNFSHEYEAAVTGTGAIASFRIYDVYYPNNTGNLYVDIYAEL
;
A
#
# COMPACT_ATOMS: atom_id res chain seq x y z
N MET A 1 -28.24 -33.31 -27.92
CA MET A 1 -28.31 -32.77 -26.54
C MET A 1 -26.90 -32.82 -25.97
N ASN A 2 -26.12 -31.74 -26.15
CA ASN A 2 -24.73 -31.72 -25.71
C ASN A 2 -24.64 -31.14 -24.31
N GLY A 3 -23.98 -31.90 -23.43
CA GLY A 3 -24.06 -31.78 -21.98
C GLY A 3 -23.54 -30.47 -21.42
N HIS A 4 -24.14 -30.08 -20.30
CA HIS A 4 -23.55 -29.12 -19.38
C HIS A 4 -22.26 -29.69 -18.83
N LEU A 5 -21.12 -29.18 -19.31
CA LEU A 5 -19.84 -29.38 -18.65
C LEU A 5 -19.89 -28.62 -17.33
N LYS A 6 -20.09 -29.34 -16.23
CA LYS A 6 -19.91 -28.79 -14.87
C LYS A 6 -18.42 -28.79 -14.57
N PHE A 7 -17.75 -27.68 -14.82
CA PHE A 7 -16.45 -27.43 -14.24
C PHE A 7 -16.67 -27.03 -12.77
N GLY A 8 -16.07 -27.78 -11.86
CA GLY A 8 -16.01 -27.39 -10.45
C GLY A 8 -15.03 -26.23 -10.33
N LEU A 9 -15.55 -25.00 -10.26
CA LEU A 9 -14.77 -23.86 -9.80
C LEU A 9 -14.54 -24.05 -8.29
N SER A 10 -13.35 -23.69 -7.80
CA SER A 10 -13.13 -23.65 -6.35
C SER A 10 -14.09 -22.62 -5.73
N SER A 11 -14.50 -22.84 -4.48
CA SER A 11 -15.35 -21.88 -3.77
C SER A 11 -14.72 -20.49 -3.72
N SER A 12 -13.38 -20.40 -3.63
CA SER A 12 -12.65 -19.14 -3.66
C SER A 12 -12.86 -18.35 -4.96
N VAL A 13 -12.86 -19.01 -6.13
CA VAL A 13 -13.10 -18.33 -7.41
C VAL A 13 -14.56 -17.87 -7.52
N LEU A 14 -15.49 -18.61 -6.92
CA LEU A 14 -16.90 -18.23 -6.92
C LEU A 14 -17.17 -17.03 -5.99
N ASP A 15 -16.50 -16.99 -4.84
CA ASP A 15 -16.61 -15.91 -3.87
C ASP A 15 -16.03 -14.60 -4.43
N GLU A 16 -14.86 -14.65 -5.08
CA GLU A 16 -14.28 -13.49 -5.76
C GLU A 16 -15.14 -13.02 -6.93
N PHE A 17 -15.69 -13.95 -7.74
CA PHE A 17 -16.62 -13.56 -8.79
C PHE A 17 -17.86 -12.83 -8.24
N HIS A 18 -18.32 -13.16 -7.03
CA HIS A 18 -19.38 -12.40 -6.38
C HIS A 18 -18.91 -11.04 -5.86
N LEU A 19 -17.66 -10.89 -5.43
CA LEU A 19 -17.08 -9.60 -5.05
C LEU A 19 -16.96 -8.68 -6.27
N ASP A 20 -16.36 -9.19 -7.36
CA ASP A 20 -16.26 -8.51 -8.66
C ASP A 20 -17.64 -8.13 -9.23
N LEU A 21 -18.64 -8.98 -9.01
CA LEU A 21 -20.01 -8.68 -9.44
C LEU A 21 -20.65 -7.58 -8.59
N ASN A 22 -20.31 -7.52 -7.29
CA ASN A 22 -20.88 -6.56 -6.35
C ASN A 22 -20.27 -5.17 -6.49
N ASP A 23 -18.98 -5.06 -6.81
CA ASP A 23 -18.33 -3.77 -7.09
C ASP A 23 -18.38 -3.38 -8.58
N GLY A 24 -18.73 -4.34 -9.45
CA GLY A 24 -18.84 -4.15 -10.89
C GLY A 24 -17.50 -4.18 -11.63
N VAL A 25 -16.43 -4.62 -10.98
CA VAL A 25 -15.07 -4.68 -11.51
C VAL A 25 -14.59 -6.13 -11.50
N LEU A 26 -14.54 -6.75 -12.67
CA LEU A 26 -13.88 -8.05 -12.85
C LEU A 26 -12.36 -7.84 -12.91
N ASP A 27 -11.72 -7.71 -11.75
CA ASP A 27 -10.29 -7.43 -11.65
C ASP A 27 -9.42 -8.69 -11.56
N GLY A 28 -10.00 -9.85 -11.23
CA GLY A 28 -9.27 -11.11 -11.11
C GLY A 28 -8.27 -11.10 -9.96
N ARG A 29 -8.54 -10.33 -8.91
CA ARG A 29 -7.72 -10.23 -7.71
C ARG A 29 -8.48 -10.83 -6.53
N TYR A 30 -7.78 -11.34 -5.54
CA TYR A 30 -8.40 -11.74 -4.28
C TYR A 30 -7.71 -11.07 -3.10
N PHE A 31 -8.51 -10.55 -2.18
CA PHE A 31 -8.02 -9.82 -1.01
C PHE A 31 -7.37 -10.79 -0.01
N ILE A 32 -6.17 -10.43 0.45
CA ILE A 32 -5.40 -11.18 1.44
C ILE A 32 -5.57 -10.58 2.82
N GLU A 33 -5.19 -9.31 2.97
CA GLU A 33 -5.19 -8.61 4.25
C GLU A 33 -4.98 -7.11 4.08
N THR A 34 -5.24 -6.37 5.17
CA THR A 34 -4.80 -4.98 5.33
C THR A 34 -3.71 -4.92 6.39
N VAL A 35 -2.54 -4.39 6.03
CA VAL A 35 -1.49 -4.03 6.98
C VAL A 35 -1.68 -2.57 7.41
N THR A 36 -1.92 -2.35 8.71
CA THR A 36 -1.96 -0.99 9.29
C THR A 36 -0.54 -0.60 9.72
N VAL A 37 0.03 0.42 9.09
CA VAL A 37 1.42 0.88 9.30
C VAL A 37 1.42 2.14 10.17
N PRO A 38 1.78 2.07 11.45
CA PRO A 38 1.77 3.23 12.32
C PRO A 38 2.90 4.19 12.00
N ALA A 39 2.59 5.47 11.83
CA ALA A 39 3.56 6.49 11.46
C ALA A 39 4.65 6.70 12.53
N SER A 40 4.32 6.46 13.80
CA SER A 40 5.22 6.61 14.95
C SER A 40 6.10 5.40 15.23
N LYS A 41 6.02 4.35 14.41
CA LYS A 41 6.77 3.11 14.64
C LYS A 41 8.07 3.11 13.84
N SER A 42 9.19 3.03 14.55
CA SER A 42 10.55 3.01 13.97
C SER A 42 11.02 1.65 13.43
N THR A 43 10.16 0.64 13.46
CA THR A 43 10.45 -0.73 13.04
C THR A 43 9.39 -1.22 12.07
N ASP A 44 9.74 -2.25 11.30
CA ASP A 44 8.86 -2.79 10.27
C ASP A 44 7.55 -3.32 10.88
N THR A 45 6.46 -3.04 10.17
CA THR A 45 5.17 -3.70 10.32
C THR A 45 5.08 -4.79 9.27
N LEU A 46 4.86 -6.01 9.74
CA LEU A 46 4.89 -7.20 8.92
C LEU A 46 3.47 -7.55 8.46
N SER A 47 3.34 -8.08 7.24
CA SER A 47 2.12 -8.79 6.85
C SER A 47 1.94 -10.05 7.69
N ALA A 48 0.70 -10.48 7.88
CA ALA A 48 0.39 -11.74 8.56
C ALA A 48 0.61 -12.94 7.62
N ASN A 49 0.40 -12.75 6.32
CA ASN A 49 0.54 -13.78 5.30
C ASN A 49 1.86 -13.66 4.54
N PHE A 50 2.36 -14.81 4.11
CA PHE A 50 3.48 -14.88 3.17
C PHE A 50 3.01 -14.54 1.76
N LEU A 51 3.79 -13.75 1.05
CA LEU A 51 3.60 -13.55 -0.39
C LEU A 51 4.32 -14.68 -1.11
N ALA A 52 3.55 -15.67 -1.57
CA ALA A 52 4.05 -16.91 -2.17
C ALA A 52 4.98 -16.62 -3.35
N SER A 53 6.06 -17.41 -3.44
CA SER A 53 7.11 -17.20 -4.44
C SER A 53 6.56 -17.34 -5.85
N GLY A 54 6.78 -16.33 -6.70
CA GLY A 54 6.38 -16.34 -8.10
C GLY A 54 4.91 -15.99 -8.36
N ILE A 55 4.13 -15.68 -7.33
CA ILE A 55 2.76 -15.17 -7.47
C ILE A 55 2.80 -13.64 -7.58
N ASN A 56 1.96 -13.08 -8.45
CA ASN A 56 1.80 -11.64 -8.57
C ASN A 56 0.81 -11.12 -7.53
N TYR A 57 1.15 -9.98 -6.94
CA TYR A 57 0.35 -9.28 -5.96
C TYR A 57 0.20 -7.81 -6.34
N ILE A 58 -0.93 -7.24 -5.93
CA ILE A 58 -1.17 -5.80 -5.95
C ILE A 58 -1.17 -5.31 -4.51
N LEU A 59 -0.30 -4.33 -4.26
CA LEU A 59 -0.28 -3.58 -3.01
C LEU A 59 -1.02 -2.27 -3.25
N LYS A 60 -2.09 -2.02 -2.48
CA LYS A 60 -2.82 -0.75 -2.51
C LYS A 60 -2.54 0.03 -1.23
N ALA A 61 -1.70 1.05 -1.32
CA ALA A 61 -1.44 1.97 -0.22
C ALA A 61 -2.49 3.07 -0.18
N ARG A 62 -2.99 3.42 1.01
CA ARG A 62 -3.99 4.49 1.19
C ARG A 62 -3.87 5.23 2.51
N GLY A 63 -4.38 6.47 2.50
CA GLY A 63 -4.51 7.34 3.66
C GLY A 63 -3.38 8.34 3.80
N THR A 64 -3.46 9.15 4.86
CA THR A 64 -2.44 10.13 5.23
C THR A 64 -2.10 10.04 6.72
N ALA A 65 -0.92 10.53 7.07
CA ALA A 65 -0.42 10.64 8.43
C ALA A 65 0.28 12.00 8.64
N ASN A 66 0.62 12.33 9.88
CA ASN A 66 1.28 13.60 10.21
C ASN A 66 2.65 13.34 10.82
N ALA A 67 3.65 14.14 10.42
CA ALA A 67 5.03 14.05 10.90
C ALA A 67 5.43 15.19 11.86
N GLY A 68 4.43 15.84 12.49
CA GLY A 68 4.62 17.09 13.21
C GLY A 68 4.99 18.25 12.27
N ASP A 69 5.34 19.41 12.83
CA ASP A 69 5.76 20.61 12.07
C ASP A 69 4.81 21.02 10.91
N ASN A 70 3.52 20.69 11.08
CA ASN A 70 2.45 20.86 10.11
C ASN A 70 2.69 20.13 8.76
N ILE A 71 3.43 19.01 8.81
CA ILE A 71 3.69 18.12 7.68
C ILE A 71 2.67 16.99 7.70
N GLU A 72 1.83 16.96 6.70
CA GLU A 72 1.02 15.80 6.33
C GLU A 72 1.75 15.01 5.25
N PHE A 73 1.65 13.68 5.27
CA PHE A 73 2.28 12.80 4.28
C PHE A 73 1.41 11.59 3.96
N ASP A 74 1.56 11.08 2.75
CA ASP A 74 0.95 9.85 2.25
C ASP A 74 2.04 8.79 1.96
N ALA A 75 1.74 7.80 1.12
CA ALA A 75 2.69 6.75 0.79
C ALA A 75 4.03 7.27 0.20
N LYS A 76 4.06 8.46 -0.41
CA LYS A 76 5.25 9.00 -1.10
C LYS A 76 5.35 10.52 -1.16
N TYR A 77 4.23 11.21 -1.04
CA TYR A 77 4.18 12.66 -1.12
C TYR A 77 3.92 13.24 0.25
N SER A 78 4.39 14.47 0.45
CA SER A 78 4.13 15.25 1.65
C SER A 78 3.67 16.66 1.32
N PHE A 79 2.97 17.27 2.26
CA PHE A 79 2.53 18.64 2.20
C PHE A 79 2.80 19.31 3.54
N ARG A 80 3.56 20.39 3.53
CA ARG A 80 3.81 21.20 4.72
C ARG A 80 3.01 22.49 4.66
N THR A 81 2.08 22.64 5.59
CA THR A 81 1.27 23.85 5.70
C THR A 81 2.17 25.07 5.93
N GLY A 82 2.01 26.10 5.09
CA GLY A 82 2.74 27.37 5.17
C GLY A 82 3.97 27.45 4.27
N SER A 83 4.49 26.33 3.76
CA SER A 83 5.63 26.33 2.82
C SER A 83 5.34 25.62 1.50
N SER A 84 4.47 24.60 1.52
CA SER A 84 4.09 23.85 0.32
C SER A 84 2.84 24.48 -0.33
N VAL A 85 2.83 24.53 -1.66
CA VAL A 85 1.65 24.91 -2.45
C VAL A 85 0.94 23.70 -3.06
N THR A 86 1.66 22.58 -3.17
CA THR A 86 1.19 21.29 -3.68
C THR A 86 1.88 20.17 -2.90
N TRP A 87 1.35 18.96 -2.98
CA TRP A 87 2.01 17.76 -2.49
C TRP A 87 3.30 17.50 -3.28
N THR A 88 4.39 17.17 -2.59
CA THR A 88 5.72 17.02 -3.18
C THR A 88 6.41 15.75 -2.68
N ASP A 89 7.20 15.16 -3.56
CA ASP A 89 8.04 13.95 -3.31
C ASP A 89 9.24 14.26 -2.39
N SER A 90 9.57 15.54 -2.21
CA SER A 90 10.57 15.97 -1.21
C SER A 90 9.87 16.75 -0.12
N VAL A 91 10.21 16.44 1.13
CA VAL A 91 9.65 17.13 2.30
C VAL A 91 10.17 18.56 2.33
N SER A 92 9.25 19.53 2.23
CA SER A 92 9.59 20.95 2.12
C SER A 92 10.37 21.47 3.33
N ASN A 93 11.51 22.11 3.10
CA ASN A 93 12.54 22.54 4.07
C ASN A 93 13.34 21.41 4.73
N TYR A 94 13.19 20.17 4.27
CA TYR A 94 13.92 18.99 4.75
C TYR A 94 14.58 18.23 3.57
N GLU A 95 14.78 18.88 2.43
CA GLU A 95 15.27 18.28 1.18
C GLU A 95 16.67 17.65 1.33
N GLY A 96 17.45 18.12 2.31
CA GLY A 96 18.76 17.55 2.63
C GLY A 96 18.75 16.10 3.11
N TYR A 97 17.59 15.58 3.55
CA TYR A 97 17.42 14.17 3.93
C TYR A 97 17.11 13.26 2.73
N GLY A 98 16.91 13.84 1.54
CA GLY A 98 16.64 13.13 0.30
C GLY A 98 15.14 12.88 0.05
N PRO A 99 14.79 12.41 -1.16
CA PRO A 99 13.42 12.33 -1.66
C PRO A 99 12.63 11.13 -1.13
N THR A 100 13.17 10.38 -0.17
CA THR A 100 12.47 9.22 0.41
C THR A 100 12.03 9.48 1.84
N LEU A 101 12.35 10.66 2.39
CA LEU A 101 11.94 11.04 3.73
C LEU A 101 10.39 11.08 3.79
N LEU A 102 9.83 10.38 4.77
CA LEU A 102 8.41 10.13 5.01
C LEU A 102 7.71 9.17 4.02
N ASP A 103 8.44 8.55 3.10
CA ASP A 103 7.85 7.53 2.24
C ASP A 103 7.45 6.28 3.03
N LEU A 104 6.36 5.66 2.59
CA LEU A 104 6.02 4.30 2.97
C LEU A 104 6.93 3.34 2.20
N PHE A 105 7.74 2.57 2.90
CA PHE A 105 8.55 1.52 2.29
C PHE A 105 7.79 0.20 2.24
N TYR A 106 7.97 -0.52 1.14
CA TYR A 106 7.73 -1.95 1.00
C TYR A 106 9.08 -2.63 0.82
N ASN A 107 9.43 -3.56 1.70
CA ASN A 107 10.69 -4.32 1.64
C ASN A 107 11.94 -3.44 1.45
N GLY A 108 11.95 -2.28 2.11
CA GLY A 108 13.09 -1.38 2.16
C GLY A 108 13.16 -0.30 1.08
N SER A 109 12.19 -0.23 0.15
CA SER A 109 12.12 0.84 -0.85
C SER A 109 10.69 1.32 -1.09
N THR A 110 10.54 2.47 -1.75
CA THR A 110 9.25 3.06 -2.13
C THR A 110 8.82 2.55 -3.52
N PRO A 111 7.74 1.76 -3.66
CA PRO A 111 7.26 1.31 -4.97
C PRO A 111 6.17 2.22 -5.56
N TRP A 112 5.75 3.28 -4.87
CA TRP A 112 4.52 4.00 -5.20
C TRP A 112 4.69 4.94 -6.40
N GLY A 113 3.59 5.07 -7.15
CA GLY A 113 3.53 5.78 -8.42
C GLY A 113 3.57 7.31 -8.31
N VAL A 114 2.96 7.97 -9.28
CA VAL A 114 2.81 9.43 -9.30
C VAL A 114 1.68 9.87 -8.37
N PHE A 115 1.74 11.12 -7.90
CA PHE A 115 0.75 11.71 -6.99
C PHE A 115 -0.69 11.47 -7.43
N ASN A 116 -1.53 11.07 -6.47
CA ASN A 116 -2.95 10.88 -6.64
C ASN A 116 -3.70 11.66 -5.56
N PHE A 117 -4.70 12.46 -5.95
CA PHE A 117 -5.48 13.30 -5.02
C PHE A 117 -6.29 12.50 -4.00
N SER A 118 -6.56 11.22 -4.26
CA SER A 118 -7.20 10.32 -3.29
C SER A 118 -6.21 9.77 -2.27
N HIS A 119 -4.90 10.05 -2.43
CA HIS A 119 -3.83 9.45 -1.62
C HIS A 119 -3.85 7.91 -1.67
N GLU A 120 -4.20 7.37 -2.83
CA GLU A 120 -4.24 5.93 -3.11
C GLU A 120 -3.27 5.58 -4.24
N TYR A 121 -2.50 4.52 -4.02
CA TYR A 121 -1.46 4.07 -4.95
C TYR A 121 -1.50 2.56 -5.07
N GLU A 122 -1.38 2.05 -6.29
CA GLU A 122 -1.19 0.63 -6.55
C GLU A 122 0.25 0.35 -6.99
N ALA A 123 0.82 -0.74 -6.49
CA ALA A 123 2.09 -1.28 -6.93
C ALA A 123 1.97 -2.78 -7.17
N ALA A 124 2.35 -3.23 -8.37
CA ALA A 124 2.46 -4.64 -8.70
C ALA A 124 3.80 -5.20 -8.21
N VAL A 125 3.76 -6.31 -7.48
CA VAL A 125 4.95 -6.97 -6.93
C VAL A 125 4.87 -8.47 -7.13
N THR A 126 6.01 -9.13 -7.34
CA THR A 126 6.08 -10.60 -7.34
C THR A 126 6.50 -11.09 -5.96
N GLY A 127 5.73 -12.01 -5.39
CA GLY A 127 6.03 -12.63 -4.12
C GLY A 127 7.34 -13.41 -4.16
N THR A 128 8.04 -13.40 -3.03
CA THR A 128 9.37 -14.03 -2.87
C THR A 128 9.34 -15.26 -1.96
N GLY A 129 8.14 -15.67 -1.51
CA GLY A 129 7.97 -16.69 -0.47
C GLY A 129 8.24 -16.17 0.94
N ALA A 130 8.20 -14.86 1.14
CA ALA A 130 8.47 -14.20 2.42
C ALA A 130 7.29 -13.32 2.87
N ILE A 131 7.31 -12.96 4.15
CA ILE A 131 6.43 -11.94 4.72
C ILE A 131 6.84 -10.56 4.17
N ALA A 132 5.85 -9.74 3.81
CA ALA A 132 6.09 -8.36 3.41
C ALA A 132 6.36 -7.48 4.62
N SER A 133 7.29 -6.53 4.46
CA SER A 133 7.63 -5.55 5.48
C SER A 133 7.26 -4.15 5.02
N PHE A 134 6.66 -3.38 5.93
CA PHE A 134 6.23 -2.01 5.68
C PHE A 134 6.65 -1.07 6.80
N ARG A 135 7.12 0.13 6.46
CA ARG A 135 7.44 1.17 7.45
C ARG A 135 7.40 2.55 6.82
N ILE A 136 7.20 3.59 7.61
CA ILE A 136 7.49 4.97 7.17
C ILE A 136 8.99 5.21 7.31
N TYR A 137 9.64 5.78 6.31
CA TYR A 137 11.05 6.15 6.39
C TYR A 137 11.22 7.55 6.98
N ASP A 138 11.34 7.62 8.29
CA ASP A 138 11.55 8.88 9.01
C ASP A 138 12.88 8.88 9.78
N VAL A 139 13.39 10.07 10.06
CA VAL A 139 14.51 10.35 10.95
C VAL A 139 14.04 10.64 12.39
N TYR A 140 12.76 10.98 12.62
CA TYR A 140 12.24 11.27 13.96
C TYR A 140 10.79 10.81 14.20
N TYR A 141 10.58 9.51 14.35
CA TYR A 141 9.26 8.89 14.62
C TYR A 141 8.41 9.42 15.79
N PRO A 142 8.95 9.88 16.94
CA PRO A 142 8.13 10.15 18.13
C PRO A 142 7.06 11.24 18.00
N ASN A 143 7.20 12.17 17.04
CA ASN A 143 6.20 13.22 16.80
C ASN A 143 5.17 12.83 15.74
N ASN A 144 5.29 11.65 15.14
CA ASN A 144 4.37 11.21 14.11
C ASN A 144 3.05 10.74 14.71
N THR A 145 1.96 10.97 13.99
CA THR A 145 0.61 10.52 14.38
C THR A 145 -0.17 10.01 13.18
N GLY A 146 -1.11 9.11 13.43
CA GLY A 146 -1.90 8.45 12.38
C GLY A 146 -1.24 7.17 11.85
N ASN A 147 -1.82 6.63 10.78
CA ASN A 147 -1.40 5.39 10.14
C ASN A 147 -1.61 5.50 8.64
N LEU A 148 -0.78 4.79 7.88
CA LEU A 148 -1.10 4.43 6.50
C LEU A 148 -1.60 2.98 6.48
N TYR A 149 -2.32 2.61 5.43
CA TYR A 149 -2.85 1.27 5.25
C TYR A 149 -2.37 0.69 3.92
N VAL A 150 -1.99 -0.58 3.92
CA VAL A 150 -1.68 -1.32 2.70
C VAL A 150 -2.62 -2.51 2.61
N ASP A 151 -3.52 -2.47 1.64
CA ASP A 151 -4.31 -3.64 1.27
C ASP A 151 -3.48 -4.50 0.30
N ILE A 152 -3.43 -5.81 0.57
CA ILE A 152 -2.68 -6.78 -0.23
C ILE A 152 -3.70 -7.65 -0.96
N TYR A 153 -3.55 -7.74 -2.27
CA TYR A 153 -4.33 -8.62 -3.13
C TYR A 153 -3.38 -9.54 -3.89
N ALA A 154 -3.76 -10.78 -4.14
CA ALA A 154 -3.03 -11.61 -5.10
C ALA A 154 -3.83 -11.70 -6.41
N GLU A 155 -3.13 -11.77 -7.54
CA GLU A 155 -3.75 -11.96 -8.85
C GLU A 155 -4.05 -13.45 -9.08
N LEU A 156 -5.18 -13.73 -9.74
CA LEU A 156 -5.67 -15.08 -10.09
C LEU A 156 -5.09 -15.61 -11.40
#